data_AF-A0A5C7KXE0-F1
#
_entry.id   AF-A0A5C7KXE0-F1
#
_cell.length_a   1.000
_cell.length_b   1.000
_cell.length_c   1.000
_cell.angle_alpha   90.00
_cell.angle_beta   90.00
_cell.angle_gamma   90.00
#
_symmetry.space_group_name_H-M   'P 1'
#
loop_
_entity.id
_entity.type
_entity.pdbx_description
1 polymer ?
#
loop_
_entity_poly.entity_id
_entity_poly.type
_entity_poly.pdbx_seq_one_letter_code
_entity_poly.pdbx_strand_id
1 'polypeptide(L)'
;MSGDATAQVQAHLRDWFENEDAAALDAVCALAQAQPVDVAALLRWIDAQSDVEATARDLALRRVRRALGLPMMPGAPCRPFAR
;
A
#
# COMPACT_ATOMS: atom_id res chain seq x y z
N MET A 1 -12.92 -0.86 -17.40
CA MET A 1 -11.61 -1.47 -17.72
C MET A 1 -10.54 -1.03 -16.69
N SER A 2 -10.75 -1.27 -15.40
CA SER A 2 -9.85 -0.78 -14.32
C SER A 2 -8.79 -1.79 -13.87
N GLY A 3 -8.64 -2.91 -14.61
CA GLY A 3 -7.78 -4.03 -14.23
C GLY A 3 -6.29 -3.80 -14.49
N ASP A 4 -5.94 -3.00 -15.50
CA ASP A 4 -4.56 -2.85 -15.95
C ASP A 4 -3.71 -2.04 -14.96
N ALA A 5 -4.20 -0.87 -14.55
CA ALA A 5 -3.54 -0.02 -13.55
C ALA A 5 -3.38 -0.70 -12.19
N THR A 6 -4.38 -1.48 -11.76
CA THR A 6 -4.33 -2.21 -10.49
C THR A 6 -3.25 -3.28 -10.50
N ALA A 7 -3.10 -4.02 -11.61
CA ALA A 7 -2.05 -5.02 -11.76
C ALA A 7 -0.65 -4.39 -11.79
N GLN A 8 -0.49 -3.23 -12.44
CA GLN A 8 0.78 -2.49 -12.47
C GLN A 8 1.17 -1.98 -11.07
N VAL A 9 0.21 -1.44 -10.30
CA VAL A 9 0.46 -1.03 -8.92
C VAL A 9 0.86 -2.22 -8.03
N GLN A 10 0.24 -3.39 -8.22
CA GLN A 10 0.62 -4.61 -7.49
C GLN A 10 2.05 -5.07 -7.84
N ALA A 11 2.46 -4.95 -9.10
CA ALA A 11 3.82 -5.30 -9.52
C ALA A 11 4.86 -4.41 -8.83
N HIS A 12 4.68 -3.09 -8.86
CA HIS A 12 5.60 -2.17 -8.18
C HIS A 12 5.63 -2.35 -6.65
N LEU A 13 4.49 -2.66 -6.02
CA LEU A 13 4.47 -2.95 -4.59
C LEU A 13 5.25 -4.22 -4.25
N ARG A 14 5.18 -5.25 -5.09
CA ARG A 14 5.98 -6.46 -4.93
C ARG A 14 7.47 -6.16 -5.08
N ASP A 15 7.86 -5.39 -6.09
CA ASP A 15 9.26 -4.99 -6.28
C ASP A 15 9.80 -4.24 -5.05
N TRP A 16 8.97 -3.38 -4.44
CA TRP A 16 9.29 -2.71 -3.19
C TRP A 16 9.42 -3.67 -2.00
N PHE A 17 8.51 -4.64 -1.86
CA PHE A 17 8.59 -5.64 -0.79
C PHE A 17 9.83 -6.52 -0.90
N GLU A 18 10.27 -6.82 -2.12
CA GLU A 18 11.42 -7.72 -2.38
C GLU A 18 12.76 -6.97 -2.35
N ASN A 19 12.82 -5.72 -2.82
CA ASN A 19 14.08 -5.00 -3.05
C ASN A 19 14.22 -3.70 -2.24
N GLU A 20 13.23 -3.35 -1.42
CA GLU A 20 13.13 -2.08 -0.69
C GLU A 20 13.26 -0.83 -1.59
N ASP A 21 12.94 -0.96 -2.89
CA ASP A 21 13.13 0.12 -3.87
C ASP A 21 12.17 1.29 -3.59
N ALA A 22 12.71 2.38 -3.04
CA ALA A 22 11.96 3.59 -2.75
C ALA A 22 11.28 4.19 -4.00
N ALA A 23 11.86 4.02 -5.19
CA ALA A 23 11.30 4.53 -6.44
C ALA A 23 10.05 3.76 -6.87
N ALA A 24 9.98 2.45 -6.56
CA ALA A 24 8.81 1.63 -6.84
C ALA A 24 7.58 2.13 -6.08
N LEU A 25 7.77 2.65 -4.86
CA LEU A 25 6.66 3.17 -4.07
C LEU A 25 6.17 4.55 -4.53
N ASP A 26 7.06 5.39 -5.07
CA ASP A 26 6.67 6.64 -5.70
C ASP A 26 5.91 6.39 -7.02
N ALA A 27 6.32 5.38 -7.79
CA ALA A 27 5.62 4.94 -9.00
C ALA A 27 4.18 4.45 -8.69
N VAL A 28 4.00 3.71 -7.60
CA VAL A 28 2.68 3.31 -7.08
C VAL A 28 1.80 4.53 -6.81
N CYS A 29 2.35 5.56 -6.14
CA CYS A 29 1.59 6.76 -5.82
C CYS A 29 1.20 7.54 -7.09
N ALA A 30 2.11 7.66 -8.06
CA ALA A 30 1.84 8.34 -9.32
C ALA A 30 0.78 7.60 -10.17
N LEU A 31 0.88 6.28 -10.28
CA LEU A 31 -0.10 5.45 -11.01
C LEU A 31 -1.48 5.50 -10.37
N ALA A 32 -1.55 5.46 -9.04
CA ALA A 32 -2.80 5.54 -8.30
C ALA A 32 -3.52 6.89 -8.46
N GLN A 33 -2.77 7.97 -8.72
CA GLN A 33 -3.33 9.29 -9.00
C GLN A 33 -3.73 9.47 -10.48
N ALA A 34 -2.96 8.87 -11.40
CA ALA A 34 -3.15 9.06 -12.83
C ALA A 34 -4.24 8.17 -13.44
N GLN A 35 -4.51 7.00 -12.84
CA GLN A 35 -5.41 6.00 -13.41
C GLN A 35 -6.46 5.51 -12.40
N PRO A 36 -7.65 5.11 -12.86
CA PRO A 36 -8.65 4.50 -11.99
C PRO A 36 -8.18 3.11 -11.53
N VAL A 37 -7.73 3.03 -10.29
CA VAL A 37 -7.32 1.79 -9.61
C VAL A 37 -8.48 1.22 -8.81
N ASP A 38 -8.66 -0.10 -8.81
CA ASP A 38 -9.57 -0.78 -7.87
C ASP A 38 -8.94 -0.79 -6.48
N VAL A 39 -9.29 0.24 -5.70
CA VAL A 39 -8.84 0.43 -4.31
C VAL A 39 -9.16 -0.78 -3.43
N ALA A 40 -10.34 -1.40 -3.60
CA ALA A 40 -10.75 -2.50 -2.76
C ALA A 40 -9.95 -3.76 -3.06
N ALA A 41 -9.69 -4.05 -4.35
CA ALA A 41 -8.82 -5.13 -4.76
C ALA A 41 -7.36 -4.92 -4.30
N LEU A 42 -6.85 -3.70 -4.41
CA LEU A 42 -5.50 -3.36 -3.98
C LEU A 42 -5.32 -3.53 -2.47
N LEU A 43 -6.24 -2.99 -1.65
CA LEU A 43 -6.15 -3.12 -0.20
C LEU A 43 -6.25 -4.58 0.27
N ARG A 44 -7.14 -5.37 -0.33
CA ARG A 44 -7.22 -6.82 -0.05
C ARG A 44 -5.94 -7.54 -0.41
N TRP A 45 -5.30 -7.16 -1.52
CA TRP A 45 -4.05 -7.77 -1.95
C TRP A 45 -2.90 -7.47 -0.99
N ILE A 46 -2.78 -6.22 -0.51
CA ILE A 46 -1.76 -5.82 0.47
C ILE A 46 -1.97 -6.56 1.79
N ASP A 47 -3.22 -6.68 2.25
CA ASP A 47 -3.57 -7.42 3.48
C ASP A 47 -3.25 -8.92 3.37
N ALA A 48 -3.43 -9.50 2.18
CA ALA A 48 -3.11 -10.89 1.88
C ALA A 48 -1.60 -11.21 1.83
N GLN A 49 -0.72 -10.19 1.82
CA GLN A 49 0.73 -10.39 1.92
C GLN A 49 1.12 -10.69 3.38
N SER A 50 0.91 -11.93 3.82
CA SER A 50 1.27 -12.39 5.18
C SER A 50 2.78 -12.55 5.39
N ASP A 51 3.50 -12.80 4.31
CA ASP A 51 4.93 -13.16 4.35
C ASP A 51 5.84 -11.93 4.40
N VAL A 52 5.25 -10.74 4.22
CA VAL A 52 5.93 -9.44 4.29
C VAL A 52 5.94 -8.92 5.72
N GLU A 53 7.02 -8.25 6.12
CA GLU A 53 7.13 -7.65 7.45
C GLU A 53 5.95 -6.71 7.74
N ALA A 54 5.37 -6.82 8.94
CA ALA A 54 4.17 -6.08 9.32
C ALA A 54 4.33 -4.56 9.22
N THR A 55 5.54 -4.05 9.48
CA THR A 55 5.94 -2.64 9.38
C THR A 55 5.96 -2.16 7.92
N ALA A 56 6.51 -2.96 7.00
CA ALA A 56 6.51 -2.69 5.57
C ALA A 56 5.08 -2.70 5.00
N ARG A 57 4.26 -3.67 5.40
CA ARG A 57 2.85 -3.72 5.00
C ARG A 57 2.05 -2.51 5.48
N ASP A 58 2.23 -2.10 6.74
CA ASP A 58 1.57 -0.89 7.29
C ASP A 58 2.04 0.38 6.55
N LEU A 59 3.33 0.48 6.21
CA LEU A 59 3.85 1.60 5.44
C LEU A 59 3.27 1.66 4.02
N ALA A 60 3.18 0.54 3.31
CA ALA A 60 2.51 0.46 2.00
C ALA A 60 1.04 0.90 2.11
N LEU A 61 0.29 0.36 3.09
CA LEU A 61 -1.11 0.74 3.33
C LEU A 61 -1.26 2.23 3.55
N ARG A 62 -0.43 2.84 4.41
CA ARG A 62 -0.49 4.28 4.70
C ARG A 62 -0.21 5.13 3.47
N ARG A 63 0.84 4.80 2.70
CA ARG A 63 1.21 5.59 1.52
C ARG A 63 0.21 5.44 0.38
N VAL A 64 -0.28 4.23 0.11
CA VAL A 64 -1.35 3.98 -0.88
C VAL A 64 -2.63 4.73 -0.51
N ARG A 65 -3.07 4.65 0.76
CA ARG A 65 -4.25 5.40 1.23
C ARG A 65 -4.07 6.90 1.06
N ARG A 66 -2.90 7.43 1.38
CA ARG A 66 -2.57 8.85 1.19
C ARG A 66 -2.62 9.25 -0.29
N ALA A 67 -2.03 8.45 -1.19
CA ALA A 67 -2.01 8.74 -2.62
C ALA A 67 -3.42 8.79 -3.22
N LEU A 68 -4.33 7.94 -2.73
CA LEU A 68 -5.73 7.87 -3.13
C LEU A 68 -6.65 8.88 -2.40
N GLY A 69 -6.10 9.72 -1.53
CA GLY A 69 -6.90 10.69 -0.75
C GLY A 69 -7.86 10.04 0.27
N LEU A 70 -7.61 8.79 0.65
CA LEU A 70 -8.44 8.07 1.61
C LEU A 70 -8.11 8.51 3.04
N PRO A 71 -9.11 8.50 3.96
CA PRO A 71 -8.86 8.80 5.35
C PRO A 71 -7.81 7.83 5.92
N MET A 72 -6.75 8.39 6.50
CA MET A 72 -5.80 7.61 7.29
C MET A 72 -6.54 7.10 8.53
N MET A 73 -6.69 5.78 8.64
CA MET A 73 -7.15 5.18 9.88
C MET A 73 -6.06 5.45 10.93
N PRO A 74 -6.39 6.01 12.11
CA PRO A 74 -5.44 6.04 13.21
C PRO A 74 -5.02 4.59 13.46
N GLY A 75 -3.71 4.33 13.41
CA GLY A 75 -3.17 3.03 13.79
C GLY A 75 -3.62 2.66 15.20
N ALA A 76 -3.58 1.36 15.53
CA ALA A 76 -3.95 0.90 16.87
C ALA A 76 -3.32 1.82 17.92
N PRO A 77 -4.10 2.37 18.88
CA PRO A 77 -3.56 3.27 19.87
C PRO A 77 -2.37 2.58 20.51
N CYS A 78 -1.20 3.24 20.51
CA CYS A 78 -0.05 2.79 21.27
C CYS A 78 -0.55 2.56 22.69
N ARG A 79 -0.79 1.31 23.08
CA ARG A 79 -1.19 1.01 24.44
C ARG A 79 -0.01 1.49 25.29
N PRO A 80 -0.21 2.45 26.22
CA PRO A 80 0.84 2.75 27.17
C PRO A 80 1.16 1.44 27.89
N PHE A 81 2.42 1.02 27.84
CA PHE A 81 2.92 -0.09 28.61
C PHE A 81 2.67 0.27 30.08
N ALA A 82 1.59 -0.25 30.66
CA ALA A 82 1.31 -0.06 32.07
C ALA A 82 2.45 -0.76 32.83
N ARG A 83 3.23 0.04 33.53
CA ARG A 83 4.38 -0.38 34.34
C ARG A 83 3.90 -0.92 35.67
#